data_AF-A0A943AZH4-F1
#
_entry.id   AF-A0A943AZH4-F1
#
_cell.length_a   1.000
_cell.length_b   1.000
_cell.length_c   1.000
_cell.angle_alpha   90.00
_cell.angle_beta   90.00
_cell.angle_gamma   90.00
#
_symmetry.space_group_name_H-M   'P 1'
#
loop_
_entity.id
_entity.type
_entity.pdbx_description
1 polymer ?
#
loop_
_entity_poly.entity_id
_entity_poly.type
_entity_poly.pdbx_seq_one_letter_code
_entity_poly.pdbx_strand_id
1 'polypeptide(L)'
;MNKNIRYNYSAFSGILLAAVMCAVFYNLSMLMPITGFALLVYKIKNVPMFKRKEWLMVTLLSMFFIGGINIYVSPNTYKFAVEFFTNESLKNLAGYIFIFLPIEILYYKFNGRKFMIPVFDRIIITSIITTIGAYFYIKLLNINGELLKEVMQELNNIDEKNIEIIFKFMKNNIYYLIYTYVGFITYITYYTFGRKSYSMWRISYWWLLFYIIPFFIIRFGHIQNVYLTNIMLMVKISFVVYGIKIVYNFIRLKIKSDVICQILAMIIGLNFQNITFIIAGLLSFEALKITIIRSNGGK
;
A
#
# COMPACT_ATOMS: atom_id res chain seq x y z
N MET A 1 -2.66 -53.80 -11.05
CA MET A 1 -3.87 -53.49 -10.24
C MET A 1 -3.43 -53.43 -8.78
N ASN A 2 -3.63 -52.41 -7.96
CA ASN A 2 -4.35 -51.15 -8.08
C ASN A 2 -3.63 -50.19 -7.09
N LYS A 3 -2.87 -49.21 -7.57
CA LYS A 3 -2.27 -48.19 -6.69
C LYS A 3 -3.41 -47.25 -6.29
N ASN A 4 -3.92 -47.43 -5.08
CA ASN A 4 -4.86 -46.50 -4.45
C ASN A 4 -4.22 -45.12 -4.33
N ILE A 5 -4.46 -44.26 -5.32
CA ILE A 5 -4.24 -42.83 -5.24
C ILE A 5 -5.33 -42.30 -4.30
N ARG A 6 -5.05 -42.27 -2.99
CA ARG A 6 -5.83 -41.47 -2.05
C ARG A 6 -5.58 -40.01 -2.40
N TYR A 7 -6.44 -39.44 -3.23
CA TYR A 7 -6.48 -38.00 -3.46
C TYR A 7 -6.71 -37.29 -2.12
N ASN A 8 -5.80 -36.39 -1.77
CA ASN A 8 -5.87 -35.60 -0.54
C ASN A 8 -6.90 -34.48 -0.72
N TYR A 9 -8.19 -34.82 -0.68
CA TYR A 9 -9.30 -33.89 -0.91
C TYR A 9 -9.28 -32.66 0.01
N SER A 10 -8.73 -32.78 1.23
CA SER A 10 -8.57 -31.68 2.18
C SER A 10 -7.53 -30.64 1.75
N ALA A 11 -6.50 -31.04 1.01
CA ALA A 11 -5.48 -30.14 0.48
C ALA A 11 -6.00 -29.35 -0.73
N PHE A 12 -6.73 -30.02 -1.63
CA PHE A 12 -7.32 -29.36 -2.79
C PHE A 12 -8.44 -28.38 -2.38
N SER A 13 -9.33 -28.78 -1.47
CA SER A 13 -10.38 -27.89 -0.95
C SER A 13 -9.80 -26.68 -0.22
N GLY A 14 -8.70 -26.84 0.52
CA GLY A 14 -7.98 -25.75 1.16
C GLY A 14 -7.38 -24.75 0.15
N ILE A 15 -6.78 -25.24 -0.93
CA ILE A 15 -6.25 -24.38 -2.02
C ILE A 15 -7.39 -23.62 -2.71
N LEU A 16 -8.49 -24.30 -3.02
CA LEU A 16 -9.66 -23.68 -3.66
C LEU A 16 -10.26 -22.58 -2.77
N LEU A 17 -10.46 -22.87 -1.48
CA LEU A 17 -10.96 -21.90 -0.52
C LEU A 17 -10.04 -20.67 -0.43
N ALA A 18 -8.73 -20.88 -0.37
CA ALA A 18 -7.76 -19.79 -0.32
C ALA A 18 -7.81 -18.91 -1.57
N ALA A 19 -7.98 -19.50 -2.75
CA ALA A 19 -8.11 -18.78 -4.00
C ALA A 19 -9.41 -17.95 -4.06
N VAL A 20 -10.54 -18.53 -3.65
CA VAL A 20 -11.82 -17.83 -3.54
C VAL A 20 -11.74 -16.67 -2.55
N MET A 21 -11.13 -16.88 -1.38
CA MET A 21 -10.94 -15.80 -0.40
C MET A 21 -10.05 -14.69 -0.94
N CYS A 22 -9.01 -15.00 -1.73
CA CYS A 22 -8.23 -13.98 -2.42
C CYS A 22 -9.09 -13.16 -3.40
N ALA A 23 -9.99 -13.81 -4.16
CA ALA A 23 -10.91 -13.10 -5.03
C ALA A 23 -11.90 -12.22 -4.24
N VAL A 24 -12.41 -12.68 -3.11
CA VAL A 24 -13.29 -11.89 -2.22
C VAL A 24 -12.56 -10.66 -1.70
N PHE A 25 -11.35 -10.80 -1.15
CA PHE A 25 -10.58 -9.66 -0.66
C PHE A 25 -10.13 -8.71 -1.77
N TYR A 26 -9.87 -9.22 -2.97
CA TYR A 26 -9.62 -8.37 -4.13
C TYR A 26 -10.84 -7.52 -4.48
N ASN A 27 -12.03 -8.12 -4.57
CA ASN A 27 -13.26 -7.37 -4.85
C ASN A 27 -13.57 -6.36 -3.74
N LEU A 28 -13.36 -6.73 -2.47
CA LEU A 28 -13.47 -5.80 -1.35
C LEU A 28 -12.51 -4.61 -1.49
N SER A 29 -11.28 -4.85 -1.97
CA SER A 29 -10.32 -3.77 -2.21
C SER A 29 -10.73 -2.82 -3.34
N MET A 30 -11.47 -3.32 -4.34
CA MET A 30 -11.99 -2.48 -5.43
C MET A 30 -13.18 -1.63 -4.95
N LEU A 31 -14.02 -2.17 -4.07
CA LEU A 31 -15.14 -1.44 -3.47
C LEU A 31 -14.70 -0.41 -2.42
N MET A 32 -13.76 -0.81 -1.56
CA MET A 32 -13.23 -0.01 -0.48
C MET A 32 -11.71 0.01 -0.57
N PRO A 33 -11.11 0.97 -1.30
CA PRO A 33 -9.67 1.04 -1.55
C PRO A 33 -8.81 0.89 -0.28
N ILE A 34 -9.26 1.43 0.85
CA ILE A 34 -8.54 1.34 2.13
C ILE A 34 -8.32 -0.11 2.62
N THR A 35 -9.13 -1.06 2.15
CA THR A 35 -9.04 -2.48 2.50
C THR A 35 -8.05 -3.28 1.64
N GLY A 36 -7.33 -2.65 0.70
CA GLY A 36 -6.38 -3.35 -0.17
C GLY A 36 -5.33 -4.18 0.56
N PHE A 37 -4.92 -3.77 1.77
CA PHE A 37 -3.99 -4.57 2.57
C PHE A 37 -4.57 -5.92 3.02
N ALA A 38 -5.89 -6.08 3.10
CA ALA A 38 -6.54 -7.29 3.59
C ALA A 38 -6.22 -8.51 2.71
N LEU A 39 -6.21 -8.32 1.38
CA LEU A 39 -5.81 -9.34 0.43
C LEU A 39 -4.37 -9.82 0.70
N LEU A 40 -3.45 -8.87 0.86
CA LEU A 40 -2.03 -9.16 1.11
C LEU A 40 -1.84 -9.84 2.46
N VAL A 41 -2.49 -9.35 3.52
CA VAL A 41 -2.42 -9.94 4.86
C VAL A 41 -2.97 -11.36 4.85
N TYR A 42 -4.12 -11.59 4.20
CA TYR A 42 -4.69 -12.93 4.08
C TYR A 42 -3.71 -13.88 3.38
N LYS A 43 -3.21 -13.48 2.21
CA LYS A 43 -2.36 -14.33 1.38
C LYS A 43 -1.02 -14.60 2.06
N ILE A 44 -0.39 -13.59 2.65
CA ILE A 44 0.88 -13.74 3.38
C ILE A 44 0.75 -14.67 4.59
N LYS A 45 -0.36 -14.56 5.33
CA LYS A 45 -0.59 -15.34 6.55
C LYS A 45 -0.94 -16.80 6.24
N ASN A 46 -1.86 -17.03 5.31
CA ASN A 46 -2.48 -18.34 5.10
C ASN A 46 -1.84 -19.14 3.95
N VAL A 47 -1.15 -18.46 3.03
CA VAL A 47 -0.54 -19.08 1.85
C VAL A 47 0.93 -18.64 1.76
N PRO A 48 1.79 -19.10 2.70
CA PRO A 48 3.18 -18.67 2.75
C PRO A 48 3.95 -19.08 1.48
N MET A 49 4.63 -18.12 0.83
CA MET A 49 5.42 -18.37 -0.40
C MET A 49 6.52 -19.44 -0.21
N PHE A 50 6.96 -19.69 1.03
CA PHE A 50 7.90 -20.77 1.36
C PHE A 50 7.36 -22.17 0.99
N LYS A 51 6.03 -22.34 0.91
CA LYS A 51 5.39 -23.51 0.31
C LYS A 51 5.16 -23.28 -1.19
N ARG A 52 6.26 -23.25 -1.96
CA ARG A 52 6.27 -22.82 -3.38
C ARG A 52 5.14 -23.41 -4.23
N LYS A 53 4.83 -24.70 -4.10
CA LYS A 53 3.77 -25.38 -4.89
C LYS A 53 2.36 -24.89 -4.53
N GLU A 54 2.02 -24.84 -3.23
CA GLU A 54 0.72 -24.36 -2.75
C GLU A 54 0.53 -22.87 -3.09
N TRP A 55 1.57 -22.07 -2.89
CA TRP A 55 1.53 -20.63 -3.21
C TRP A 55 1.30 -20.37 -4.70
N LEU A 56 2.00 -21.10 -5.58
CA LEU A 56 1.79 -21.00 -7.03
C LEU A 56 0.37 -21.41 -7.42
N MET A 57 -0.14 -22.53 -6.88
CA MET A 57 -1.50 -23.00 -7.17
C MET A 57 -2.56 -21.98 -6.76
N VAL A 58 -2.50 -21.45 -5.53
CA VAL A 58 -3.44 -20.43 -5.06
C VAL A 58 -3.31 -19.15 -5.89
N THR A 59 -2.08 -18.74 -6.24
CA THR A 59 -1.86 -17.54 -7.06
C THR A 59 -2.50 -17.68 -8.44
N LEU A 60 -2.24 -18.78 -9.15
CA LEU A 60 -2.82 -19.05 -10.46
C LEU A 60 -4.34 -19.17 -10.40
N LEU A 61 -4.89 -19.88 -9.41
CA LEU A 61 -6.34 -19.98 -9.24
C LEU A 61 -6.96 -18.64 -8.87
N SER A 62 -6.32 -17.81 -8.03
CA SER A 62 -6.82 -16.48 -7.71
C SER A 62 -6.82 -15.57 -8.95
N MET A 63 -5.81 -15.67 -9.82
CA MET A 63 -5.78 -14.98 -11.10
C MET A 63 -6.93 -15.44 -12.01
N PHE A 64 -7.22 -16.74 -12.04
CA PHE A 64 -8.37 -17.26 -12.78
C PHE A 64 -9.70 -16.74 -12.22
N PHE A 65 -9.91 -16.72 -10.90
CA PHE A 65 -11.14 -16.20 -10.32
C PHE A 65 -11.31 -14.69 -10.51
N ILE A 66 -10.25 -13.91 -10.31
CA ILE A 66 -10.27 -12.44 -10.45
C ILE A 66 -10.36 -12.03 -11.92
N GLY A 67 -9.64 -12.75 -12.79
CA GLY A 67 -9.44 -12.40 -14.18
C GLY A 67 -10.33 -13.10 -15.18
N GLY A 68 -10.94 -14.21 -14.77
CA GLY A 68 -11.71 -15.08 -15.63
C GLY A 68 -13.20 -15.09 -15.32
N ILE A 69 -13.63 -14.56 -14.17
CA ILE A 69 -15.04 -14.51 -13.77
C ILE A 69 -15.45 -13.07 -13.49
N ASN A 70 -16.44 -12.58 -14.21
CA ASN A 70 -17.12 -11.33 -13.90
C ASN A 70 -18.54 -11.63 -13.41
N ILE A 71 -18.89 -11.13 -12.23
CA ILE A 71 -20.23 -11.27 -11.66
C ILE A 71 -20.82 -9.87 -11.57
N TYR A 72 -21.91 -9.64 -12.28
CA TYR A 72 -22.63 -8.36 -12.21
C TYR A 72 -24.13 -8.60 -12.15
N VAL A 73 -24.81 -7.61 -11.56
CA VAL A 73 -26.26 -7.53 -11.55
C VAL A 73 -26.63 -6.51 -12.62
N SER A 74 -27.40 -6.93 -13.62
CA SER A 74 -27.90 -6.01 -14.63
C SER A 74 -28.77 -4.94 -13.96
N PRO A 75 -28.44 -3.65 -14.06
CA PRO A 75 -29.20 -2.59 -13.38
C PRO A 75 -30.64 -2.48 -13.87
N ASN A 76 -30.92 -2.90 -15.11
CA ASN A 76 -32.25 -2.78 -15.72
C ASN A 76 -33.14 -3.99 -15.43
N THR A 77 -32.56 -5.19 -15.27
CA THR A 77 -33.32 -6.44 -15.15
C THR A 77 -33.15 -7.12 -13.79
N TYR A 78 -32.25 -6.61 -12.93
CA TYR A 78 -31.85 -7.19 -11.65
C TYR A 78 -31.45 -8.68 -11.73
N LYS A 79 -31.11 -9.16 -12.94
CA LYS A 79 -30.66 -10.53 -13.16
C LYS A 79 -29.17 -10.63 -12.86
N PHE A 80 -28.81 -11.69 -12.15
CA PHE A 80 -27.43 -12.11 -11.97
C PHE A 80 -26.92 -12.72 -13.27
N ALA A 81 -25.83 -12.16 -13.79
CA ALA A 81 -25.10 -12.72 -14.92
C ALA A 81 -23.67 -13.07 -14.47
N VAL A 82 -23.19 -14.20 -14.98
CA VAL A 82 -21.80 -14.63 -14.81
C VAL A 82 -21.21 -14.72 -16.20
N GLU A 83 -20.24 -13.86 -16.48
CA GLU A 83 -19.51 -13.85 -17.73
C GLU A 83 -18.07 -14.29 -17.49
N PHE A 84 -17.50 -14.98 -18.48
CA PHE A 84 -16.14 -15.49 -18.40
C PHE A 84 -15.23 -14.75 -19.37
N PHE A 85 -14.03 -14.39 -18.92
CA PHE A 85 -12.95 -13.79 -19.75
C PHE A 85 -13.35 -12.54 -20.55
N THR A 86 -14.16 -11.66 -19.96
CA THR A 86 -14.50 -10.36 -20.53
C THR A 86 -13.33 -9.39 -20.44
N ASN A 87 -13.35 -8.33 -21.26
CA ASN A 87 -12.35 -7.25 -21.19
C ASN A 87 -12.24 -6.64 -19.78
N GLU A 88 -13.37 -6.49 -19.08
CA GLU A 88 -13.39 -5.96 -17.71
C GLU A 88 -12.75 -6.94 -16.71
N SER A 89 -12.99 -8.25 -16.85
CA SER A 89 -12.31 -9.25 -16.02
C SER A 89 -10.79 -9.26 -16.26
N LEU A 90 -10.33 -9.07 -17.50
CA LEU A 90 -8.91 -8.96 -17.81
C LEU A 90 -8.27 -7.69 -17.22
N LYS A 91 -9.01 -6.56 -17.18
CA LYS A 91 -8.56 -5.36 -16.45
C LYS A 91 -8.42 -5.65 -14.96
N ASN A 92 -9.37 -6.36 -14.34
CA ASN A 92 -9.24 -6.77 -12.94
C ASN A 92 -8.00 -7.64 -12.69
N LEU A 93 -7.71 -8.58 -13.58
CA LEU A 93 -6.48 -9.36 -13.52
C LEU A 93 -5.23 -8.47 -13.55
N ALA A 94 -5.22 -7.47 -14.43
CA ALA A 94 -4.12 -6.51 -14.51
C ALA A 94 -3.95 -5.74 -13.20
N GLY A 95 -5.04 -5.32 -12.56
CA GLY A 95 -5.00 -4.68 -11.23
C GLY A 95 -4.35 -5.56 -10.17
N TYR A 96 -4.71 -6.86 -10.15
CA TYR A 96 -4.06 -7.84 -9.28
C TYR A 96 -2.55 -7.97 -9.53
N ILE A 97 -2.16 -8.11 -10.80
CA ILE A 97 -0.78 -8.33 -11.22
C ILE A 97 0.09 -7.10 -11.00
N PHE A 98 -0.42 -5.89 -11.26
CA PHE A 98 0.38 -4.67 -11.20
C PHE A 98 0.44 -4.05 -9.80
N ILE A 99 -0.53 -4.33 -8.93
CA ILE A 99 -0.60 -3.73 -7.59
C ILE A 99 -0.29 -4.74 -6.50
N PHE A 100 -1.03 -5.84 -6.41
CA PHE A 100 -0.95 -6.73 -5.25
C PHE A 100 0.19 -7.74 -5.34
N LEU A 101 0.37 -8.35 -6.51
CA LEU A 101 1.42 -9.35 -6.72
C LEU A 101 2.85 -8.81 -6.46
N PRO A 102 3.22 -7.58 -6.90
CA PRO A 102 4.56 -7.04 -6.64
C PRO A 102 4.82 -6.78 -5.16
N ILE A 103 3.81 -6.28 -4.42
CA ILE A 103 3.92 -6.06 -2.97
C ILE A 103 4.18 -7.39 -2.26
N GLU A 104 3.43 -8.43 -2.61
CA GLU A 104 3.59 -9.76 -2.03
C GLU A 104 4.98 -10.35 -2.31
N ILE A 105 5.41 -10.36 -3.58
CA ILE A 105 6.71 -10.92 -3.99
C ILE A 105 7.85 -10.20 -3.26
N LEU A 106 7.81 -8.86 -3.22
CA LEU A 106 8.84 -8.06 -2.56
C LEU A 106 8.83 -8.25 -1.04
N TYR A 107 7.65 -8.38 -0.42
CA TYR A 107 7.53 -8.70 1.02
C TYR A 107 8.29 -9.99 1.35
N TYR A 108 8.06 -11.07 0.62
CA TYR A 108 8.77 -12.33 0.84
C TYR A 108 10.25 -12.24 0.51
N LYS A 109 10.63 -11.52 -0.57
CA LYS A 109 12.03 -11.34 -0.95
C LYS A 109 12.81 -10.63 0.16
N PHE A 110 12.26 -9.56 0.74
CA PHE A 110 12.93 -8.82 1.79
C PHE A 110 12.89 -9.52 3.15
N ASN A 111 11.80 -10.21 3.49
CA ASN A 111 11.65 -10.87 4.79
C ASN A 111 12.15 -12.34 4.81
N GLY A 112 12.52 -12.90 3.65
CA GLY A 112 12.95 -14.28 3.45
C GLY A 112 14.37 -14.66 3.90
N ARG A 113 14.94 -13.94 4.88
CA ARG A 113 16.21 -14.24 5.61
C ARG A 113 17.56 -13.77 5.04
N LYS A 114 17.63 -12.97 3.96
CA LYS A 114 18.95 -12.56 3.39
C LYS A 114 19.26 -11.06 3.34
N PHE A 115 18.27 -10.18 3.44
CA PHE A 115 18.50 -8.74 3.25
C PHE A 115 18.45 -7.99 4.57
N MET A 116 19.59 -7.42 4.98
CA MET A 116 19.73 -6.50 6.12
C MET A 116 19.30 -5.07 5.76
N ILE A 117 18.20 -4.94 5.02
CA ILE A 117 17.66 -3.63 4.62
C ILE A 117 16.72 -3.12 5.72
N PRO A 118 16.77 -1.85 6.16
CA PRO A 118 15.82 -1.30 7.12
C PRO A 118 14.35 -1.46 6.67
N VAL A 119 13.42 -1.63 7.61
CA VAL A 119 12.02 -1.95 7.26
C VAL A 119 11.35 -0.83 6.46
N PHE A 120 11.57 0.45 6.81
CA PHE A 120 11.01 1.55 6.03
C PHE A 120 11.58 1.64 4.62
N ASP A 121 12.85 1.27 4.42
CA ASP A 121 13.44 1.24 3.10
C ASP A 121 12.79 0.17 2.22
N ARG A 122 12.49 -1.01 2.78
CA ARG A 122 11.73 -2.06 2.09
C ARG A 122 10.35 -1.56 1.67
N ILE A 123 9.67 -0.84 2.56
CA ILE A 123 8.36 -0.23 2.28
C ILE A 123 8.49 0.75 1.12
N ILE A 124 9.41 1.71 1.19
CA ILE A 124 9.62 2.73 0.14
C ILE A 124 9.93 2.07 -1.21
N ILE A 125 10.88 1.13 -1.25
CA ILE A 125 11.25 0.43 -2.49
C ILE A 125 10.05 -0.31 -3.08
N THR A 126 9.32 -1.04 -2.23
CA THR A 126 8.12 -1.77 -2.65
C THR A 126 7.07 -0.81 -3.20
N SER A 127 6.84 0.30 -2.52
CA SER A 127 5.88 1.32 -2.95
C SER A 127 6.27 2.01 -4.24
N ILE A 128 7.56 2.31 -4.48
CA ILE A 128 8.03 2.88 -5.75
C ILE A 128 7.79 1.90 -6.90
N ILE A 129 8.20 0.63 -6.74
CA ILE A 129 8.04 -0.40 -7.79
C ILE A 129 6.55 -0.59 -8.11
N THR A 130 5.72 -0.71 -7.08
CA THR A 130 4.29 -0.91 -7.27
C THR A 130 3.59 0.36 -7.78
N THR A 131 4.11 1.57 -7.50
CA THR A 131 3.58 2.81 -8.10
C THR A 131 3.72 2.80 -9.61
N ILE A 132 4.84 2.30 -10.13
CA ILE A 132 5.06 2.16 -11.58
C ILE A 132 4.04 1.18 -12.15
N GLY A 133 3.85 0.02 -11.53
CA GLY A 133 2.83 -0.95 -11.93
C GLY A 133 1.41 -0.36 -11.91
N ALA A 134 1.03 0.27 -10.81
CA ALA A 134 -0.28 0.91 -10.63
C ALA A 134 -0.52 2.03 -11.67
N TYR A 135 0.51 2.79 -12.05
CA TYR A 135 0.41 3.79 -13.11
C TYR A 135 0.09 3.15 -14.48
N PHE A 136 0.75 2.04 -14.83
CA PHE A 136 0.42 1.29 -16.04
C PHE A 136 -1.01 0.72 -15.98
N TYR A 137 -1.43 0.23 -14.83
CA TYR A 137 -2.81 -0.24 -14.64
C TYR A 137 -3.84 0.88 -14.86
N ILE A 138 -3.63 2.07 -14.28
CA ILE A 138 -4.52 3.22 -14.49
C ILE A 138 -4.57 3.63 -15.97
N LYS A 139 -3.45 3.59 -16.68
CA LYS A 139 -3.44 3.80 -18.14
C LYS A 139 -4.23 2.75 -18.90
N LEU A 140 -4.13 1.48 -18.50
CA LEU A 140 -4.88 0.38 -19.12
C LEU A 140 -6.40 0.53 -18.93
N LEU A 141 -6.83 1.08 -17.80
CA LEU A 141 -8.26 1.35 -17.56
C LEU A 141 -8.85 2.37 -18.54
N ASN A 142 -8.01 3.25 -19.10
CA ASN A 142 -8.40 4.30 -20.05
C ASN A 142 -9.65 5.09 -19.59
N ILE A 143 -9.63 5.51 -18.32
CA ILE A 143 -10.77 6.17 -17.68
C ILE A 143 -11.06 7.49 -18.40
N ASN A 144 -12.33 7.71 -18.77
CA ASN A 144 -12.78 8.99 -19.31
C ASN A 144 -12.75 10.04 -18.19
N GLY A 145 -11.79 10.97 -18.27
CA GLY A 145 -11.58 12.00 -17.27
C GLY A 145 -12.71 13.03 -17.18
N GLU A 146 -13.44 13.28 -18.28
CA GLU A 146 -14.58 14.19 -18.30
C GLU A 146 -15.77 13.58 -17.58
N LEU A 147 -16.10 12.33 -17.91
CA LEU A 147 -17.16 11.59 -17.21
C LEU A 147 -16.84 11.42 -15.71
N LEU A 148 -15.57 11.21 -15.35
CA LEU A 148 -15.16 11.18 -13.95
C LEU A 148 -15.37 12.55 -13.25
N LYS A 149 -15.13 13.66 -13.97
CA LYS A 149 -15.34 15.03 -13.48
C LYS A 149 -16.83 15.27 -13.20
N GLU A 150 -17.70 14.90 -14.14
CA GLU A 150 -19.16 15.03 -14.04
C GLU A 150 -19.71 14.20 -12.87
N VAL A 151 -19.34 12.92 -12.77
CA VAL A 151 -19.79 12.05 -11.67
C VAL A 151 -19.32 12.59 -10.31
N MET A 152 -18.10 13.12 -10.23
CA MET A 152 -17.58 13.72 -8.99
C MET A 152 -18.32 15.01 -8.60
N GLN A 153 -18.73 15.82 -9.59
CA GLN A 153 -19.54 17.03 -9.38
C GLN A 153 -20.92 16.66 -8.82
N GLU A 154 -21.61 15.74 -9.47
CA GLU A 154 -22.96 15.32 -9.10
C GLU A 154 -23.00 14.65 -7.72
N LEU A 155 -22.07 13.73 -7.44
CA LEU A 155 -22.08 12.97 -6.18
C LEU A 155 -21.73 13.82 -4.96
N ASN A 156 -20.91 14.86 -5.12
CA ASN A 156 -20.36 15.63 -3.99
C ASN A 156 -20.88 17.07 -3.91
N ASN A 157 -21.76 17.48 -4.83
CA ASN A 157 -22.27 18.86 -4.92
C ASN A 157 -21.14 19.91 -4.90
N ILE A 158 -20.06 19.67 -5.65
CA ILE A 158 -18.90 20.56 -5.69
C ILE A 158 -19.00 21.47 -6.92
N ASP A 159 -18.81 22.77 -6.72
CA ASP A 159 -18.75 23.75 -7.80
C ASP A 159 -17.73 23.37 -8.88
N GLU A 160 -18.06 23.71 -10.13
CA GLU A 160 -17.22 23.39 -11.28
C GLU A 160 -15.77 23.86 -11.10
N LYS A 161 -15.58 25.11 -10.68
CA LYS A 161 -14.26 25.72 -10.43
C LYS A 161 -13.43 24.93 -9.42
N ASN A 162 -14.06 24.44 -8.35
CA ASN A 162 -13.38 23.68 -7.30
C ASN A 162 -12.97 22.29 -7.81
N ILE A 163 -13.84 21.66 -8.61
CA ILE A 163 -13.53 20.40 -9.30
C ILE A 163 -12.35 20.57 -10.26
N GLU A 164 -12.28 21.66 -11.02
CA GLU A 164 -11.13 21.91 -11.92
C GLU A 164 -9.81 22.00 -11.16
N ILE A 165 -9.81 22.67 -10.01
CA ILE A 165 -8.65 22.78 -9.13
C ILE A 165 -8.23 21.39 -8.63
N ILE A 166 -9.19 20.57 -8.20
CA ILE A 166 -8.93 19.19 -7.75
C ILE A 166 -8.34 18.35 -8.88
N PHE A 167 -8.94 18.35 -10.07
CA PHE A 167 -8.43 17.58 -11.22
C PHE A 167 -7.08 18.06 -11.70
N LYS A 168 -6.82 19.38 -11.71
CA LYS A 168 -5.50 19.94 -11.99
C LYS A 168 -4.48 19.47 -10.97
N PHE A 169 -4.84 19.46 -9.68
CA PHE A 169 -3.99 18.92 -8.62
C PHE A 169 -3.72 17.42 -8.82
N MET A 170 -4.74 16.61 -9.12
CA MET A 170 -4.59 15.18 -9.37
C MET A 170 -3.68 14.90 -10.56
N LYS A 171 -3.89 15.59 -11.68
CA LYS A 171 -3.06 15.47 -12.89
C LYS A 171 -1.59 15.81 -12.59
N ASN A 172 -1.36 16.90 -11.86
CA ASN A 172 -0.01 17.33 -11.51
C ASN A 172 0.64 16.45 -10.42
N ASN A 173 -0.12 15.69 -9.64
CA ASN A 173 0.41 14.91 -8.52
C ASN A 173 0.08 13.42 -8.61
N ILE A 174 -0.16 12.89 -9.81
CA ILE A 174 -0.64 11.53 -10.02
C ILE A 174 0.31 10.48 -9.42
N TYR A 175 1.62 10.65 -9.59
CA TYR A 175 2.61 9.71 -9.05
C TYR A 175 2.62 9.71 -7.53
N TYR A 176 2.56 10.90 -6.92
CA TYR A 176 2.45 11.07 -5.47
C TYR A 176 1.16 10.45 -4.92
N LEU A 177 0.02 10.64 -5.59
CA LEU A 177 -1.27 10.08 -5.15
C LEU A 177 -1.27 8.56 -5.21
N ILE A 178 -0.81 7.97 -6.32
CA ILE A 178 -0.65 6.52 -6.47
C ILE A 178 0.30 5.98 -5.40
N TYR A 179 1.46 6.63 -5.22
CA TYR A 179 2.44 6.25 -4.21
C TYR A 179 1.88 6.29 -2.79
N THR A 180 1.09 7.32 -2.46
CA THR A 180 0.47 7.44 -1.14
C THR A 180 -0.49 6.29 -0.87
N TYR A 181 -1.33 5.95 -1.86
CA TYR A 181 -2.27 4.84 -1.76
C TYR A 181 -1.57 3.48 -1.63
N VAL A 182 -0.68 3.16 -2.56
CA VAL A 182 0.05 1.89 -2.58
C VAL A 182 1.02 1.79 -1.40
N GLY A 183 1.60 2.92 -1.00
CA GLY A 183 2.45 3.06 0.19
C GLY A 183 1.71 2.78 1.47
N PHE A 184 0.47 3.25 1.59
CA PHE A 184 -0.40 2.93 2.72
C PHE A 184 -0.70 1.43 2.81
N ILE A 185 -1.09 0.80 1.69
CA ILE A 185 -1.33 -0.65 1.62
C ILE A 185 -0.07 -1.44 2.02
N THR A 186 1.07 -1.05 1.48
CA THR A 186 2.37 -1.67 1.78
C THR A 186 2.71 -1.50 3.26
N TYR A 187 2.60 -0.29 3.80
CA TYR A 187 2.89 0.02 5.20
C TYR A 187 2.02 -0.81 6.15
N ILE A 188 0.70 -0.87 5.95
CA ILE A 188 -0.18 -1.67 6.81
C ILE A 188 0.15 -3.16 6.71
N THR A 189 0.48 -3.65 5.51
CA THR A 189 0.89 -5.04 5.32
C THR A 189 2.12 -5.35 6.17
N TYR A 190 3.17 -4.54 6.11
CA TYR A 190 4.35 -4.71 6.95
C TYR A 190 4.04 -4.56 8.44
N TYR A 191 3.24 -3.55 8.81
CA TYR A 191 2.90 -3.26 10.20
C TYR A 191 2.17 -4.43 10.86
N THR A 192 1.24 -5.05 10.12
CA THR A 192 0.45 -6.20 10.58
C THR A 192 1.35 -7.36 11.03
N PHE A 193 2.41 -7.67 10.28
CA PHE A 193 3.30 -8.78 10.61
C PHE A 193 4.46 -8.39 11.53
N GLY A 194 4.91 -7.13 11.50
CA GLY A 194 6.09 -6.68 12.25
C GLY A 194 5.79 -5.80 13.47
N ARG A 195 4.52 -5.71 13.91
CA ARG A 195 4.06 -4.88 15.04
C ARG A 195 4.96 -4.93 16.28
N LYS A 196 5.41 -6.13 16.68
CA LYS A 196 6.28 -6.32 17.87
C LYS A 196 7.62 -5.60 17.77
N SER A 197 8.12 -5.41 16.55
CA SER A 197 9.40 -4.77 16.25
C SER A 197 9.27 -3.31 15.78
N TYR A 198 8.04 -2.79 15.68
CA TYR A 198 7.74 -1.50 15.05
C TYR A 198 8.53 -0.33 15.65
N SER A 199 8.72 -0.32 16.97
CA SER A 199 9.50 0.71 17.66
C SER A 199 10.96 0.80 17.17
N MET A 200 11.50 -0.32 16.70
CA MET A 200 12.88 -0.47 16.24
C MET A 200 13.05 -0.26 14.74
N TRP A 201 11.97 -0.06 13.98
CA TRP A 201 12.08 0.14 12.54
C TRP A 201 12.87 1.41 12.22
N ARG A 202 13.71 1.34 11.19
CA ARG A 202 14.57 2.46 10.76
C ARG A 202 14.31 2.76 9.30
N ILE A 203 14.62 3.99 8.92
CA ILE A 203 14.68 4.49 7.55
C ILE A 203 16.11 4.98 7.28
N SER A 204 16.63 4.74 6.09
CA SER A 204 17.93 5.29 5.68
C SER A 204 17.81 6.76 5.32
N TYR A 205 18.77 7.58 5.78
CA TYR A 205 18.83 9.00 5.44
C TYR A 205 19.00 9.26 3.92
N TRP A 206 19.52 8.29 3.16
CA TRP A 206 19.67 8.37 1.70
C TRP A 206 18.36 8.76 0.99
N TRP A 207 17.21 8.32 1.52
CA TRP A 207 15.91 8.69 0.97
C TRP A 207 15.62 10.18 1.07
N LEU A 208 16.16 10.87 2.09
CA LEU A 208 15.98 12.31 2.27
C LEU A 208 16.66 13.12 1.17
N LEU A 209 17.74 12.59 0.56
CA LEU A 209 18.42 13.27 -0.55
C LEU A 209 17.50 13.48 -1.75
N PHE A 210 16.56 12.56 -1.98
CA PHE A 210 15.52 12.70 -3.01
C PHE A 210 14.50 13.80 -2.69
N TYR A 211 14.48 14.35 -1.48
CA TYR A 211 13.77 15.59 -1.17
C TYR A 211 14.68 16.81 -1.33
N ILE A 212 15.87 16.75 -0.74
CA ILE A 212 16.81 17.89 -0.66
C ILE A 212 17.25 18.32 -2.06
N ILE A 213 17.70 17.39 -2.92
CA ILE A 213 18.24 17.72 -4.23
C ILE A 213 17.18 18.40 -5.12
N PRO A 214 15.96 17.83 -5.31
CA PRO A 214 14.90 18.51 -6.07
C PRO A 214 14.48 19.84 -5.45
N PHE A 215 14.47 19.96 -4.12
CA PHE A 215 14.14 21.22 -3.46
C PHE A 215 15.09 22.34 -3.88
N PHE A 216 16.41 22.09 -3.87
CA PHE A 216 17.40 23.09 -4.29
C PHE A 216 17.27 23.41 -5.79
N ILE A 217 17.04 22.40 -6.65
CA ILE A 217 16.84 22.60 -8.09
C ILE A 217 15.64 23.51 -8.36
N ILE A 218 14.50 23.26 -7.70
CA ILE A 218 13.30 24.06 -7.90
C ILE A 218 13.48 25.47 -7.33
N ARG A 219 14.08 25.58 -6.13
CA ARG A 219 14.20 26.86 -5.42
C ARG A 219 15.20 27.82 -6.05
N PHE A 220 16.34 27.32 -6.51
CA PHE A 220 17.45 28.15 -7.01
C PHE A 220 17.64 28.04 -8.52
N GLY A 221 17.30 26.90 -9.12
CA GLY A 221 17.36 26.72 -10.57
C GLY A 221 16.15 27.27 -11.32
N HIS A 222 15.08 27.66 -10.62
CA HIS A 222 13.80 28.10 -11.22
C HIS A 222 13.17 27.09 -12.20
N ILE A 223 13.60 25.84 -12.18
CA ILE A 223 13.05 24.75 -13.01
C ILE A 223 11.81 24.21 -12.30
N GLN A 224 10.62 24.65 -12.73
CA GLN A 224 9.36 24.07 -12.27
C GLN A 224 9.07 22.79 -13.06
N ASN A 225 9.24 21.64 -12.40
CA ASN A 225 9.01 20.34 -13.01
C ASN A 225 8.07 19.50 -12.14
N VAL A 226 6.97 19.05 -12.74
CA VAL A 226 5.94 18.22 -12.12
C VAL A 226 6.54 16.94 -11.50
N TYR A 227 7.50 16.30 -12.17
CA TYR A 227 8.15 15.08 -11.68
C TYR A 227 8.97 15.35 -10.41
N LEU A 228 9.72 16.45 -10.36
CA LEU A 228 10.51 16.83 -9.18
C LEU A 228 9.59 17.08 -7.97
N THR A 229 8.46 17.77 -8.18
CA THR A 229 7.45 18.00 -7.14
C THR A 229 6.88 16.68 -6.61
N ASN A 230 6.54 15.74 -7.50
CA ASN A 230 6.02 14.43 -7.08
C ASN A 230 7.05 13.65 -6.26
N ILE A 231 8.32 13.61 -6.69
CA ILE A 231 9.40 12.94 -5.97
C ILE A 231 9.54 13.54 -4.56
N MET A 232 9.55 14.86 -4.43
CA MET A 232 9.60 15.53 -3.12
C MET A 232 8.43 15.14 -2.23
N LEU A 233 7.21 15.14 -2.76
CA LEU A 233 6.01 14.77 -2.00
C LEU A 233 6.02 13.30 -1.58
N MET A 234 6.47 12.39 -2.44
CA MET A 234 6.64 10.96 -2.13
C MET A 234 7.65 10.73 -0.99
N VAL A 235 8.79 11.43 -1.02
CA VAL A 235 9.78 11.37 0.07
C VAL A 235 9.20 11.97 1.34
N LYS A 236 8.55 13.13 1.23
CA LYS A 236 7.93 13.82 2.37
C LYS A 236 6.95 12.90 3.09
N ILE A 237 6.00 12.29 2.38
CA ILE A 237 5.01 11.40 3.02
C ILE A 237 5.68 10.16 3.62
N SER A 238 6.71 9.61 2.98
CA SER A 238 7.47 8.46 3.53
C SER A 238 8.12 8.79 4.88
N PHE A 239 8.72 9.98 4.97
CA PHE A 239 9.29 10.48 6.22
C PHE A 239 8.22 10.88 7.24
N VAL A 240 7.05 11.35 6.82
CA VAL A 240 5.91 11.56 7.74
C VAL A 240 5.47 10.24 8.37
N VAL A 241 5.35 9.16 7.60
CA VAL A 241 5.01 7.83 8.15
C VAL A 241 6.11 7.33 9.09
N TYR A 242 7.39 7.56 8.78
CA TYR A 242 8.48 7.28 9.72
C TYR A 242 8.39 8.15 11.00
N GLY A 243 8.04 9.42 10.86
CA GLY A 243 7.83 10.33 11.98
C GLY A 243 6.65 9.91 12.86
N ILE A 244 5.57 9.37 12.29
CA ILE A 244 4.48 8.74 13.06
C ILE A 244 5.02 7.62 13.96
N LYS A 245 5.96 6.81 13.48
CA LYS A 245 6.63 5.81 14.33
C LYS A 245 7.39 6.45 15.49
N ILE A 246 8.09 7.56 15.25
CA ILE A 246 8.82 8.29 16.29
C ILE A 246 7.83 8.84 17.34
N VAL A 247 6.75 9.47 16.91
CA VAL A 247 5.68 9.96 17.79
C VAL A 247 5.07 8.81 18.59
N TYR A 248 4.79 7.66 17.96
CA TYR A 248 4.33 6.45 18.63
C TYR A 248 5.28 6.03 19.76
N ASN A 249 6.59 6.01 19.50
CA ASN A 249 7.58 5.64 20.51
C ASN A 249 7.56 6.59 21.72
N PHE A 250 7.38 7.90 21.50
CA PHE A 250 7.25 8.88 22.58
C PHE A 250 5.97 8.67 23.40
N ILE A 251 4.83 8.43 22.76
CA ILE A 251 3.55 8.20 23.44
C ILE A 251 3.61 6.90 24.27
N ARG A 252 4.27 5.87 23.75
CA ARG A 252 4.43 4.56 24.41
C ARG A 252 5.23 4.63 25.71
N LEU A 253 5.98 5.70 25.96
CA LEU A 253 6.62 5.93 27.25
C LEU A 253 5.60 6.15 28.38
N LYS A 254 4.42 6.67 28.05
CA LYS A 254 3.35 6.99 29.02
C LYS A 254 2.15 6.05 28.93
N ILE A 255 1.83 5.54 27.75
CA ILE A 255 0.64 4.72 27.51
C ILE A 255 1.03 3.27 27.18
N LYS A 256 0.42 2.29 27.88
CA LYS A 256 0.72 0.86 27.69
C LYS A 256 0.04 0.24 26.46
N SER A 257 -1.10 0.77 26.02
CA SER A 257 -1.87 0.21 24.91
C SER A 257 -1.25 0.57 23.56
N ASP A 258 -0.74 -0.43 22.84
CA ASP A 258 -0.14 -0.24 21.51
C ASP A 258 -1.14 0.30 20.47
N VAL A 259 -2.43 -0.06 20.57
CA VAL A 259 -3.47 0.42 19.64
C VAL A 259 -3.71 1.91 19.82
N ILE A 260 -3.89 2.34 21.07
CA ILE A 260 -4.15 3.75 21.40
C ILE A 260 -2.93 4.60 21.01
N CYS A 261 -1.73 4.13 21.34
CA CYS A 261 -0.49 4.81 20.92
C CYS A 261 -0.43 5.00 19.41
N GLN A 262 -0.79 3.97 18.63
CA GLN A 262 -0.74 4.04 17.17
C GLN A 262 -1.75 5.04 16.61
N ILE A 263 -2.99 5.03 17.12
CA ILE A 263 -4.05 5.96 16.69
C ILE A 263 -3.64 7.40 17.00
N LEU A 264 -3.20 7.67 18.23
CA LEU A 264 -2.77 9.01 18.63
C LEU A 264 -1.57 9.48 17.80
N ALA A 265 -0.60 8.60 17.53
CA ALA A 265 0.55 8.93 16.71
C ALA A 265 0.16 9.26 15.26
N MET A 266 -0.80 8.53 14.68
CA MET A 266 -1.33 8.84 13.35
C MET A 266 -2.04 10.20 13.34
N ILE A 267 -2.92 10.46 14.32
CA ILE A 267 -3.65 11.74 14.42
C ILE A 267 -2.66 12.91 14.50
N ILE A 268 -1.68 12.83 15.41
CA ILE A 268 -0.68 13.89 15.59
C ILE A 268 0.19 14.02 14.32
N GLY A 269 0.71 12.91 13.80
CA GLY A 269 1.64 12.96 12.67
C GLY A 269 1.01 13.42 11.37
N LEU A 270 -0.25 13.07 11.11
CA LEU A 270 -0.99 13.48 9.92
C LEU A 270 -1.54 14.91 10.00
N ASN A 271 -1.85 15.42 11.19
CA ASN A 271 -2.24 16.83 11.37
C ASN A 271 -1.02 17.77 11.34
N PHE A 272 0.13 17.33 11.86
CA PHE A 272 1.37 18.11 11.91
C PHE A 272 2.45 17.56 10.98
N GLN A 273 2.11 17.37 9.70
CA GLN A 273 2.98 16.70 8.73
C GLN A 273 4.34 17.37 8.56
N ASN A 274 4.40 18.71 8.52
CA ASN A 274 5.66 19.44 8.33
C ASN A 274 6.62 19.24 9.51
N ILE A 275 6.12 19.34 10.74
CA ILE A 275 6.91 19.12 11.96
C ILE A 275 7.36 17.65 12.04
N THR A 276 6.44 16.73 11.77
CA THR A 276 6.70 15.28 11.77
C THR A 276 7.76 14.91 10.74
N PHE A 277 7.72 15.50 9.55
CA PHE A 277 8.73 15.34 8.50
C PHE A 277 10.11 15.82 8.96
N ILE A 278 10.21 17.00 9.58
CA ILE A 278 11.49 17.56 10.05
C ILE A 278 12.11 16.66 11.13
N ILE A 279 11.32 16.27 12.14
CA ILE A 279 11.77 15.37 13.22
C ILE A 279 12.25 14.04 12.64
N ALA A 280 11.49 13.47 11.72
CA ALA A 280 11.84 12.24 11.01
C ALA A 280 13.16 12.37 10.24
N GLY A 281 13.35 13.47 9.51
CA GLY A 281 14.57 13.78 8.78
C GLY A 281 15.79 13.81 9.69
N LEU A 282 15.73 14.59 10.78
CA LEU A 282 16.82 14.71 11.75
C LEU A 282 17.20 13.37 12.39
N LEU A 283 16.20 12.59 12.81
CA LEU A 283 16.43 11.29 13.45
C LEU A 283 16.85 10.18 12.49
N SER A 284 16.68 10.36 11.17
CA SER A 284 17.15 9.40 10.17
C SER A 284 18.68 9.37 10.03
N PHE A 285 19.37 10.46 10.35
CA PHE A 285 20.83 10.54 10.37
C PHE A 285 21.47 9.96 11.63
N GLU A 286 20.67 9.48 12.59
CA GLU A 286 21.11 9.21 13.96
C GLU A 286 21.81 10.42 14.63
N ALA A 287 21.68 11.62 14.04
CA ALA A 287 22.32 12.86 14.49
C ALA A 287 21.86 13.30 15.89
N LEU A 288 20.69 12.82 16.32
CA LEU A 288 20.17 12.96 17.67
C LEU A 288 20.05 11.57 18.30
N LYS A 289 20.99 11.21 19.18
CA LYS A 289 20.80 10.10 20.11
C LYS A 289 19.76 10.53 21.17
N ILE A 290 18.50 10.12 20.99
CA ILE A 290 17.50 10.29 22.05
C ILE A 290 17.80 9.21 23.11
N THR A 291 18.55 9.61 24.13
CA THR A 291 18.75 8.78 25.32
C THR A 291 17.46 8.81 26.12
N ILE A 292 16.66 7.76 26.02
CA ILE A 292 15.46 7.61 26.85
C ILE A 292 15.94 7.25 28.26
N ILE A 293 16.08 8.25 29.12
CA ILE A 293 16.30 8.04 30.54
C ILE A 293 14.97 7.57 31.12
N ARG A 294 14.83 6.25 31.33
CA ARG A 294 13.82 5.76 32.27
C ARG A 294 14.28 6.23 33.64
N SER A 295 13.60 7.25 34.17
CA SER A 295 13.58 7.45 35.62
C SER A 295 12.96 6.18 36.19
N ASN A 296 13.80 5.24 36.62
CA ASN A 296 13.37 4.28 37.63
C ASN A 296 12.97 5.17 38.80
N GLY A 297 11.67 5.28 39.04
CA GLY A 297 11.12 5.98 40.19
C GLY A 297 11.69 5.35 41.45
N GLY A 298 12.83 5.87 41.88
CA GLY A 298 13.37 5.69 43.21
C GLY A 298 12.66 6.69 44.11
N LYS A 299 11.52 6.26 44.65
CA LYS A 299 11.00 6.47 46.01
C LYS A 299 9.57 5.98 46.05
#